data_AF-A0A7Y0AHS4-F1
#
_entry.id   AF-A0A7Y0AHS4-F1
#
_cell.length_a   1.000
_cell.length_b   1.000
_cell.length_c   1.000
_cell.angle_alpha   90.00
_cell.angle_beta   90.00
_cell.angle_gamma   90.00
#
_symmetry.space_group_name_H-M   'P 1'
#
loop_
_entity.id
_entity.type
_entity.pdbx_description
1 polymer ?
#
loop_
_entity_poly.entity_id
_entity_poly.type
_entity_poly.pdbx_seq_one_letter_code
_entity_poly.pdbx_strand_id
1 'polypeptide(L)'
;MALAPSLVSYFVTQPTRQVPTASLRIVAAQGDSVGPLTIQIPGLFAGVSSMDAPGAGPGQYAYEQSGITPGATYEATISDASPAHLPSFTVEFTVDPAPPVVRGCSDPLATNYQAGTTDDDGSCVYTPPPPLEPFFAAPLLQSLRFVVRGDGGALGVDSTLFCEQPRPGQQVRPAYYQLVENGDQVRVQVLTSYSAVTATVRRHGGSQVGAPVALVQVLTLEGSAAPLGVVLSEDKPTGLTRLTPAVGLGLPASLLQAARLTLAGAATGTYRIQQALLGTVASPADSVLLNRPWVAVSGIISASWQLTGPGYNVFEADLPVAGLATGYYQVQLRATRAGWPDAVADSEPLSVRAGWPKTLAVDFRNADNCFGAVFSTGFTPRVRVTATCFRQKPGGSSSGYRDSAGQLTVLSATAQRLLSFETYLQPAWMHEKLALACRLDYLAVGGVRCQTDQAYEPADERAYSLSGGRVSLEQVAWLGSGGNGDDAGVSDTVPANALQLHETGYLLLRSFQS
;
A
#
# COMPACT_ATOMS: atom_id res chain seq x y z
N MET A 1 -5.14 -71.51 39.43
CA MET A 1 -6.17 -70.48 39.27
C MET A 1 -5.50 -69.36 38.47
N ALA A 2 -5.64 -69.40 37.14
CA ALA A 2 -4.98 -68.44 36.25
C ALA A 2 -5.67 -67.07 36.41
N LEU A 3 -4.90 -66.04 36.73
CA LEU A 3 -5.37 -64.66 36.72
C LEU A 3 -5.58 -64.24 35.26
N ALA A 4 -6.59 -63.41 35.01
CA ALA A 4 -6.81 -62.82 33.70
C ALA A 4 -5.54 -62.05 33.26
N PRO A 5 -5.12 -62.15 31.99
CA PRO A 5 -3.94 -61.46 31.51
C PRO A 5 -4.08 -59.95 31.73
N SER A 6 -3.01 -59.31 32.20
CA SER A 6 -3.01 -57.87 32.44
C SER A 6 -2.90 -57.17 31.08
N LEU A 7 -4.01 -56.63 30.60
CA LEU A 7 -3.99 -55.75 29.42
C LEU A 7 -3.04 -54.58 29.70
N VAL A 8 -1.99 -54.44 28.90
CA VAL A 8 -0.95 -53.42 29.13
C VAL A 8 -1.47 -52.04 28.75
N SER A 9 -2.15 -51.94 27.61
CA SER A 9 -2.80 -50.72 27.13
C SER A 9 -3.62 -50.98 25.86
N TYR A 10 -4.61 -50.14 25.60
CA TYR A 10 -5.18 -49.95 24.27
C TYR A 10 -5.09 -48.47 23.90
N PHE A 11 -4.78 -48.19 22.64
CA PHE A 11 -4.75 -46.82 22.11
C PHE A 11 -5.74 -46.73 20.96
N VAL A 12 -6.69 -45.81 21.08
CA VAL A 12 -7.56 -45.41 19.97
C VAL A 12 -7.02 -44.08 19.46
N THR A 13 -6.52 -44.08 18.22
CA THR A 13 -6.14 -42.82 17.58
C THR A 13 -7.40 -42.18 17.04
N GLN A 14 -7.76 -41.00 17.55
CA GLN A 14 -8.97 -40.29 17.14
C GLN A 14 -8.92 -39.93 15.64
N PRO A 15 -10.05 -39.97 14.93
CA PRO A 15 -10.11 -39.54 13.54
C PRO A 15 -9.70 -38.06 13.45
N THR A 16 -8.79 -37.75 12.54
CA THR A 16 -8.40 -36.37 12.23
C THR A 16 -9.18 -35.87 11.03
N ARG A 17 -9.15 -34.56 10.77
CA ARG A 17 -9.82 -33.92 9.61
C ARG A 17 -9.50 -34.58 8.26
N GLN A 18 -8.34 -35.24 8.13
CA GLN A 18 -7.89 -35.88 6.87
C GLN A 18 -8.16 -37.39 6.80
N VAL A 19 -8.44 -38.07 7.92
CA VAL A 19 -8.66 -39.52 7.95
C VAL A 19 -9.91 -39.83 8.80
N PRO A 20 -11.06 -40.17 8.18
CA PRO A 20 -12.33 -40.36 8.89
C PRO A 20 -12.40 -41.66 9.71
N THR A 21 -11.32 -42.43 9.72
CA THR A 21 -11.24 -43.75 10.35
C THR A 21 -10.32 -43.72 11.55
N ALA A 22 -10.82 -44.15 12.72
CA ALA A 22 -10.00 -44.37 13.90
C ALA A 22 -9.16 -45.65 13.76
N SER A 23 -8.00 -45.69 14.41
CA SER A 23 -7.14 -46.88 14.49
C SER A 23 -7.10 -47.39 15.93
N LEU A 24 -7.38 -48.69 16.13
CA LEU A 24 -7.26 -49.37 17.43
C LEU A 24 -5.97 -50.16 17.48
N ARG A 25 -5.19 -49.99 18.55
CA ARG A 25 -4.05 -50.84 18.89
C ARG A 25 -4.26 -51.51 20.25
N ILE A 26 -4.24 -52.84 20.31
CA ILE A 26 -4.34 -53.62 21.56
C ILE A 26 -2.99 -54.29 21.83
N VAL A 27 -2.46 -54.18 23.06
CA VAL A 27 -1.16 -54.76 23.45
C VAL A 27 -1.29 -55.69 24.66
N ALA A 28 -0.75 -56.92 24.55
CA ALA A 28 -0.69 -57.91 25.62
C ALA A 28 0.74 -58.13 26.16
N ALA A 29 0.89 -58.42 27.46
CA ALA A 29 2.18 -58.64 28.14
C ALA A 29 2.77 -60.04 27.89
N GLN A 30 4.10 -60.18 28.06
CA GLN A 30 4.79 -61.47 28.00
C GLN A 30 4.50 -62.31 29.25
N GLY A 31 4.25 -63.61 29.07
CA GLY A 31 4.02 -64.59 30.16
C GLY A 31 2.55 -64.95 30.40
N ASP A 32 1.65 -64.21 29.75
CA ASP A 32 0.20 -64.38 29.86
C ASP A 32 -0.37 -65.44 28.90
N SER A 33 0.42 -65.99 27.98
CA SER A 33 0.02 -67.07 27.05
C SER A 33 1.22 -67.95 26.67
N VAL A 34 0.92 -69.20 26.28
CA VAL A 34 1.94 -70.19 25.86
C VAL A 34 1.90 -70.43 24.34
N GLY A 35 0.98 -69.75 23.63
CA GLY A 35 0.74 -69.91 22.19
C GLY A 35 0.37 -68.59 21.49
N PRO A 36 0.12 -68.64 20.17
CA PRO A 36 -0.29 -67.47 19.39
C PRO A 36 -1.66 -66.97 19.84
N LEU A 37 -1.75 -65.68 20.15
CA LEU A 37 -3.00 -65.05 20.53
C LEU A 37 -3.81 -64.66 19.29
N THR A 38 -5.12 -64.79 19.41
CA THR A 38 -6.07 -64.41 18.36
C THR A 38 -7.15 -63.50 18.92
N ILE A 39 -7.66 -62.61 18.09
CA ILE A 39 -8.68 -61.62 18.45
C ILE A 39 -9.87 -61.73 17.48
N GLN A 40 -11.07 -61.64 18.04
CA GLN A 40 -12.32 -61.56 17.30
C GLN A 40 -13.09 -60.32 17.74
N ILE A 41 -13.48 -59.48 16.80
CA ILE A 41 -14.32 -58.30 17.04
C ILE A 41 -15.55 -58.41 16.13
N PRO A 42 -16.65 -58.99 16.62
CA PRO A 42 -17.87 -59.16 15.83
C PRO A 42 -18.36 -57.82 15.25
N GLY A 43 -18.70 -57.81 13.96
CA GLY A 43 -19.17 -56.61 13.25
C GLY A 43 -18.08 -55.72 12.66
N LEU A 44 -16.80 -55.93 13.01
CA LEU A 44 -15.67 -55.21 12.43
C LEU A 44 -14.96 -56.03 11.33
N PHE A 45 -14.87 -57.34 11.52
CA PHE A 45 -14.43 -58.30 10.50
C PHE A 45 -15.06 -59.68 10.73
N ALA A 46 -15.19 -60.46 9.67
CA ALA A 46 -15.73 -61.81 9.74
C ALA A 46 -14.61 -62.82 10.04
N GLY A 47 -14.53 -63.30 11.28
CA GLY A 47 -13.61 -64.36 11.70
C GLY A 47 -12.68 -63.94 12.83
N VAL A 48 -11.55 -64.63 12.94
CA VAL A 48 -10.55 -64.41 13.98
C VAL A 48 -9.24 -63.98 13.32
N SER A 49 -8.60 -62.93 13.84
CA SER A 49 -7.33 -62.39 13.34
C SER A 49 -6.18 -62.71 14.28
N SER A 50 -4.97 -62.92 13.75
CA SER A 50 -3.77 -63.09 14.57
C SER A 50 -3.39 -61.76 15.23
N MET A 51 -2.93 -61.83 16.48
CA MET A 51 -2.14 -60.75 17.06
C MET A 51 -0.69 -61.05 16.77
N ASP A 52 -0.08 -60.28 15.88
CA ASP A 52 1.32 -60.46 15.53
C ASP A 52 2.21 -59.90 16.65
N ALA A 53 3.51 -60.17 16.64
CA ALA A 53 4.48 -59.51 17.51
C ALA A 53 5.26 -58.40 16.76
N PRO A 54 4.62 -57.35 16.20
CA PRO A 54 5.34 -56.40 15.38
C PRO A 54 6.00 -55.35 16.28
N GLY A 55 7.33 -55.40 16.37
CA GLY A 55 8.18 -54.25 16.70
C GLY A 55 8.01 -53.59 18.08
N ALA A 56 7.16 -54.12 18.96
CA ALA A 56 6.87 -53.55 20.28
C ALA A 56 7.82 -54.12 21.35
N GLY A 57 9.12 -53.91 21.18
CA GLY A 57 10.12 -54.48 22.07
C GLY A 57 10.10 -56.02 22.15
N PRO A 58 11.02 -56.65 22.88
CA PRO A 58 10.98 -58.09 23.10
C PRO A 58 9.78 -58.44 23.99
N GLY A 59 8.78 -59.16 23.44
CA GLY A 59 7.77 -59.88 24.24
C GLY A 59 6.31 -59.38 24.20
N GLN A 60 5.90 -58.51 23.26
CA GLN A 60 4.52 -58.01 23.18
C GLN A 60 3.79 -58.44 21.90
N TYR A 61 2.49 -58.74 22.00
CA TYR A 61 1.59 -58.97 20.87
C TYR A 61 0.75 -57.72 20.59
N ALA A 62 0.55 -57.37 19.31
CA ALA A 62 -0.25 -56.22 18.90
C ALA A 62 -1.23 -56.52 17.76
N TYR A 63 -2.43 -55.94 17.83
CA TYR A 63 -3.41 -55.91 16.76
C TYR A 63 -3.70 -54.47 16.34
N GLU A 64 -3.72 -54.18 15.05
CA GLU A 64 -4.05 -52.87 14.49
C GLU A 64 -5.21 -52.97 13.50
N GLN A 65 -6.24 -52.14 13.67
CA GLN A 65 -7.38 -52.09 12.77
C GLN A 65 -7.77 -50.66 12.42
N SER A 66 -7.85 -50.38 11.12
CA SER A 66 -8.43 -49.17 10.54
C SER A 66 -9.91 -49.35 10.22
N GLY A 67 -10.68 -48.27 10.16
CA GLY A 67 -12.08 -48.29 9.69
C GLY A 67 -13.12 -48.44 10.79
N ILE A 68 -12.75 -48.15 12.03
CA ILE A 68 -13.65 -48.25 13.18
C ILE A 68 -14.62 -47.07 13.18
N THR A 69 -15.90 -47.35 13.45
CA THR A 69 -16.96 -46.33 13.43
C THR A 69 -16.90 -45.50 14.73
N PRO A 70 -16.73 -44.17 14.65
CA PRO A 70 -16.74 -43.31 15.84
C PRO A 70 -18.10 -43.35 16.55
N GLY A 71 -18.11 -43.39 17.88
CA GLY A 71 -19.31 -43.46 18.71
C GLY A 71 -19.92 -44.87 18.88
N ALA A 72 -19.36 -45.88 18.21
CA ALA A 72 -19.77 -47.27 18.41
C ALA A 72 -18.96 -47.93 19.55
N THR A 73 -19.63 -48.80 20.30
CA THR A 73 -19.01 -49.67 21.29
C THR A 73 -18.79 -51.04 20.67
N TYR A 74 -17.57 -51.55 20.81
CA TYR A 74 -17.17 -52.84 20.28
C TYR A 74 -16.74 -53.76 21.42
N GLU A 75 -17.04 -55.03 21.24
CA GLU A 75 -16.66 -56.09 22.14
C GLU A 75 -15.61 -56.96 21.45
N ALA A 76 -14.40 -57.01 22.02
CA ALA A 76 -13.30 -57.83 21.52
C ALA A 76 -13.12 -59.06 22.40
N THR A 77 -13.20 -60.24 21.79
CA THR A 77 -12.87 -61.51 22.44
C THR A 77 -11.45 -61.92 22.08
N ILE A 78 -10.62 -62.15 23.10
CA ILE A 78 -9.23 -62.59 22.95
C ILE A 78 -9.12 -64.03 23.42
N SER A 79 -8.45 -64.88 22.63
CA SER A 79 -8.28 -66.30 22.93
C SER A 79 -6.89 -66.82 22.55
N ASP A 80 -6.42 -67.81 23.31
CA ASP A 80 -5.21 -68.61 23.05
C ASP A 80 -5.62 -69.97 22.47
N ALA A 81 -4.85 -70.48 21.50
CA ALA A 81 -5.06 -71.79 20.89
C ALA A 81 -4.63 -72.97 21.78
N SER A 82 -4.02 -72.74 22.95
CA SER A 82 -3.61 -73.80 23.88
C SER A 82 -4.80 -74.42 24.63
N PRO A 83 -5.06 -75.74 24.52
CA PRO A 83 -6.19 -76.40 25.18
C PRO A 83 -6.07 -76.48 26.71
N ALA A 84 -4.94 -76.05 27.29
CA ALA A 84 -4.64 -76.29 28.68
C ALA A 84 -4.91 -75.12 29.62
N HIS A 85 -4.76 -73.83 29.23
CA HIS A 85 -4.50 -72.78 30.24
C HIS A 85 -5.18 -71.41 30.16
N LEU A 86 -6.16 -71.10 29.29
CA LEU A 86 -6.93 -69.84 29.44
C LEU A 86 -8.42 -69.97 29.03
N PRO A 87 -9.38 -69.44 29.81
CA PRO A 87 -10.69 -69.07 29.29
C PRO A 87 -10.55 -67.81 28.42
N SER A 88 -11.24 -67.77 27.28
CA SER A 88 -11.40 -66.56 26.47
C SER A 88 -11.90 -65.41 27.37
N PHE A 89 -11.32 -64.23 27.22
CA PHE A 89 -11.79 -63.04 27.95
C PHE A 89 -12.23 -61.96 26.97
N THR A 90 -13.10 -61.09 27.45
CA THR A 90 -13.78 -60.10 26.62
C THR A 90 -13.49 -58.69 27.14
N VAL A 91 -13.19 -57.78 26.21
CA VAL A 91 -12.90 -56.38 26.48
C VAL A 91 -13.88 -55.52 25.69
N GLU A 92 -14.56 -54.62 26.40
CA GLU A 92 -15.41 -53.61 25.79
C GLU A 92 -14.62 -52.31 25.63
N PHE A 93 -14.68 -51.69 24.46
CA PHE A 93 -14.12 -50.36 24.23
C PHE A 93 -15.07 -49.50 23.39
N THR A 94 -15.12 -48.21 23.72
CA THR A 94 -15.92 -47.21 23.02
C THR A 94 -15.00 -46.24 22.31
N VAL A 95 -15.25 -45.99 21.03
CA VAL A 95 -14.53 -44.96 20.28
C VAL A 95 -15.24 -43.63 20.49
N ASP A 96 -14.56 -42.66 21.09
CA ASP A 96 -15.14 -41.32 21.24
C ASP A 96 -15.49 -40.74 19.86
N PRO A 97 -16.74 -40.28 19.65
CA PRO A 97 -17.07 -39.58 18.42
C PRO A 97 -16.25 -38.29 18.39
N ALA A 98 -15.68 -37.96 17.22
CA ALA A 98 -15.06 -36.65 17.03
C ALA A 98 -16.06 -35.55 17.45
N PRO A 99 -15.61 -34.48 18.11
CA PRO A 99 -16.51 -33.41 18.51
C PRO A 99 -17.27 -32.88 17.28
N PRO A 100 -18.57 -32.58 17.41
CA PRO A 100 -19.38 -32.13 16.29
C PRO A 100 -18.78 -30.85 15.70
N VAL A 101 -18.63 -30.81 14.38
CA VAL A 101 -18.16 -29.61 13.68
C VAL A 101 -19.26 -28.57 13.74
N VAL A 102 -19.08 -27.55 14.58
CA VAL A 102 -19.96 -26.37 14.63
C VAL A 102 -19.48 -25.40 13.55
N ARG A 103 -20.28 -25.27 12.51
CA ARG A 103 -20.06 -24.31 11.42
C ARG A 103 -20.71 -22.97 11.76
N GLY A 104 -19.96 -21.89 11.57
CA GLY A 104 -20.40 -20.53 11.85
C GLY A 104 -19.24 -19.55 11.69
N CYS A 105 -19.41 -18.32 12.18
CA CYS A 105 -18.32 -17.35 12.17
C CYS A 105 -17.41 -17.54 13.39
N SER A 106 -16.12 -17.86 13.16
CA SER A 106 -15.11 -18.01 14.21
C SER A 106 -14.35 -16.72 14.53
N ASP A 107 -14.71 -15.59 13.90
CA ASP A 107 -13.99 -14.32 14.04
C ASP A 107 -14.64 -13.43 15.12
N PRO A 108 -13.95 -13.12 16.22
CA PRO A 108 -14.50 -12.32 17.32
C PRO A 108 -14.82 -10.87 16.94
N LEU A 109 -14.36 -10.39 15.78
CA LEU A 109 -14.68 -9.05 15.26
C LEU A 109 -16.00 -9.02 14.47
N ALA A 110 -16.62 -10.17 14.21
CA ALA A 110 -17.88 -10.27 13.46
C ALA A 110 -19.11 -10.07 14.35
N THR A 111 -20.16 -9.45 13.81
CA THR A 111 -21.45 -9.28 14.50
C THR A 111 -22.20 -10.59 14.71
N ASN A 112 -21.93 -11.62 13.91
CA ASN A 112 -22.47 -12.98 14.07
C ASN A 112 -21.41 -13.98 14.57
N TYR A 113 -20.40 -13.52 15.32
CA TYR A 113 -19.42 -14.39 15.96
C TYR A 113 -20.10 -15.45 16.85
N GLN A 114 -19.69 -16.71 16.71
CA GLN A 114 -20.16 -17.82 17.52
C GLN A 114 -18.97 -18.53 18.15
N ALA A 115 -18.81 -18.37 19.47
CA ALA A 115 -17.65 -18.89 20.22
C ALA A 115 -17.50 -20.43 20.20
N GLY A 116 -18.58 -21.16 19.92
CA GLY A 116 -18.55 -22.62 19.77
C GLY A 116 -18.13 -23.11 18.37
N THR A 117 -17.87 -22.20 17.42
CA THR A 117 -17.51 -22.53 16.05
C THR A 117 -16.15 -23.23 16.00
N THR A 118 -16.12 -24.43 15.42
CA THR A 118 -14.90 -25.20 15.19
C THR A 118 -14.41 -25.12 13.73
N ASP A 119 -15.28 -24.69 12.81
CA ASP A 119 -14.95 -24.51 11.39
C ASP A 119 -15.65 -23.25 10.84
N ASP A 120 -14.85 -22.31 10.32
CA ASP A 120 -15.35 -21.04 9.77
C ASP A 120 -16.05 -21.28 8.43
N ASP A 121 -17.37 -21.15 8.41
CA ASP A 121 -18.16 -21.29 7.18
C ASP A 121 -18.14 -20.03 6.32
N GLY A 122 -17.49 -18.97 6.81
CA GLY A 122 -17.36 -17.71 6.12
C GLY A 122 -18.64 -16.90 6.06
N SER A 123 -19.60 -17.18 6.94
CA SER A 123 -20.81 -16.39 7.16
C SER A 123 -20.56 -15.07 7.90
N CYS A 124 -19.32 -14.79 8.32
CA CYS A 124 -18.98 -13.61 9.13
C CYS A 124 -19.51 -12.30 8.53
N VAL A 125 -20.37 -11.63 9.30
CA VAL A 125 -20.92 -10.30 9.05
C VAL A 125 -20.13 -9.31 9.90
N TYR A 126 -19.80 -8.16 9.34
CA TYR A 126 -19.07 -7.13 10.07
C TYR A 126 -19.84 -5.82 9.97
N THR A 127 -19.92 -5.10 11.09
CA THR A 127 -20.37 -3.72 11.06
C THR A 127 -19.31 -2.88 10.34
N PRO A 128 -19.67 -2.07 9.34
CA PRO A 128 -18.72 -1.14 8.76
C PRO A 128 -18.21 -0.18 9.85
N PRO A 129 -16.93 0.21 9.82
CA PRO A 129 -16.41 1.21 10.75
C PRO A 129 -17.25 2.50 10.66
N PRO A 130 -17.34 3.28 11.75
CA PRO A 130 -18.01 4.57 11.71
C PRO A 130 -17.43 5.43 10.58
N PRO A 131 -18.26 6.19 9.85
CA PRO A 131 -17.80 7.00 8.74
C PRO A 131 -16.81 8.04 9.27
N LEU A 132 -15.57 7.95 8.82
CA LEU A 132 -14.55 8.96 9.08
C LEU A 132 -15.02 10.30 8.48
N GLU A 133 -14.72 11.40 9.16
CA GLU A 133 -14.90 12.73 8.59
C GLU A 133 -14.14 12.82 7.26
N PRO A 134 -14.78 13.32 6.19
CA PRO A 134 -14.19 13.25 4.87
C PRO A 134 -13.07 14.28 4.74
N PHE A 135 -11.94 13.83 4.20
CA PHE A 135 -10.74 14.62 4.01
C PHE A 135 -10.78 15.33 2.66
N PHE A 136 -10.36 16.59 2.61
CA PHE A 136 -10.18 17.35 1.37
C PHE A 136 -9.01 18.32 1.51
N ALA A 137 -8.01 18.17 0.66
CA ALA A 137 -6.84 19.05 0.61
C ALA A 137 -6.40 19.29 -0.84
N ALA A 138 -5.93 20.51 -1.09
CA ALA A 138 -5.26 20.90 -2.32
C ALA A 138 -3.78 21.18 -1.98
N PRO A 139 -2.80 20.49 -2.60
CA PRO A 139 -1.38 20.67 -2.27
C PRO A 139 -0.91 22.11 -2.43
N LEU A 140 0.04 22.52 -1.60
CA LEU A 140 0.64 23.86 -1.71
C LEU A 140 1.53 23.98 -2.95
N LEU A 141 2.24 22.89 -3.27
CA LEU A 141 3.19 22.78 -4.36
C LEU A 141 2.49 22.31 -5.65
N GLN A 142 1.61 23.17 -6.18
CA GLN A 142 0.93 22.96 -7.45
C GLN A 142 0.79 24.26 -8.26
N SER A 143 0.17 24.16 -9.46
CA SER A 143 0.10 25.27 -10.42
C SER A 143 -0.62 26.50 -9.88
N LEU A 144 -1.67 26.31 -9.08
CA LEU A 144 -2.42 27.37 -8.42
C LEU A 144 -2.42 27.17 -6.91
N ARG A 145 -2.38 28.25 -6.12
CA ARG A 145 -2.67 28.15 -4.69
C ARG A 145 -4.18 28.08 -4.48
N PHE A 146 -4.65 27.25 -3.54
CA PHE A 146 -6.05 27.12 -3.16
C PHE A 146 -6.26 27.37 -1.66
N VAL A 147 -7.45 27.84 -1.29
CA VAL A 147 -7.92 28.02 0.10
C VAL A 147 -9.24 27.26 0.22
N VAL A 148 -9.29 26.33 1.17
CA VAL A 148 -10.50 25.56 1.49
C VAL A 148 -11.47 26.47 2.26
N ARG A 149 -12.75 26.41 1.91
CA ARG A 149 -13.84 27.13 2.58
C ARG A 149 -14.44 26.22 3.65
N GLY A 150 -14.64 26.77 4.85
CA GLY A 150 -15.54 26.17 5.85
C GLY A 150 -14.87 25.44 7.01
N ASP A 151 -13.55 25.56 7.16
CA ASP A 151 -12.78 24.82 8.16
C ASP A 151 -13.15 25.17 9.61
N GLY A 152 -13.92 26.24 9.86
CA GLY A 152 -14.33 26.70 11.20
C GLY A 152 -13.18 26.97 12.20
N GLY A 153 -11.94 26.68 11.79
CA GLY A 153 -10.73 26.72 12.57
C GLY A 153 -10.12 28.11 12.56
N ALA A 154 -9.20 28.31 13.50
CA ALA A 154 -8.43 29.53 13.62
C ALA A 154 -7.81 29.92 12.27
N LEU A 155 -7.90 31.21 11.93
CA LEU A 155 -7.23 31.77 10.76
C LEU A 155 -5.74 31.39 10.79
N GLY A 156 -5.33 30.53 9.87
CA GLY A 156 -3.94 30.17 9.65
C GLY A 156 -3.27 31.11 8.64
N VAL A 157 -1.94 31.03 8.55
CA VAL A 157 -1.18 31.76 7.52
C VAL A 157 -1.67 31.37 6.12
N ASP A 158 -2.14 30.12 5.95
CA ASP A 158 -2.58 29.57 4.67
C ASP A 158 -4.03 29.91 4.29
N SER A 159 -4.91 30.21 5.25
CA SER A 159 -6.35 30.47 5.02
C SER A 159 -6.66 31.94 4.71
N THR A 160 -5.65 32.82 4.71
CA THR A 160 -5.80 34.28 4.58
C THR A 160 -5.17 34.85 3.31
N LEU A 161 -4.61 34.00 2.45
CA LEU A 161 -3.64 34.40 1.43
C LEU A 161 -4.25 35.15 0.23
N PHE A 162 -5.55 35.00 -0.05
CA PHE A 162 -6.19 35.68 -1.17
C PHE A 162 -6.83 36.99 -0.71
N CYS A 163 -5.98 37.99 -0.52
CA CYS A 163 -6.31 39.42 -0.53
C CYS A 163 -7.35 39.98 0.47
N GLU A 164 -7.88 39.21 1.42
CA GLU A 164 -8.96 39.71 2.29
C GLU A 164 -8.53 40.22 3.68
N GLN A 165 -7.28 39.99 4.12
CA GLN A 165 -6.82 40.48 5.42
C GLN A 165 -5.59 41.40 5.32
N PRO A 166 -5.66 42.65 5.81
CA PRO A 166 -4.47 43.49 5.98
C PRO A 166 -3.58 42.89 7.07
N ARG A 167 -2.29 42.69 6.78
CA ARG A 167 -1.31 42.30 7.81
C ARG A 167 -0.98 43.49 8.72
N PRO A 168 -0.69 43.30 10.02
CA PRO A 168 -0.18 44.35 10.88
C PRO A 168 1.07 45.00 10.24
N GLY A 169 1.04 46.33 10.05
CA GLY A 169 2.14 47.10 9.43
C GLY A 169 2.06 47.31 7.91
N GLN A 170 1.06 46.75 7.24
CA GLN A 170 0.88 46.89 5.79
C GLN A 170 -0.01 48.08 5.42
N GLN A 171 0.52 49.08 4.70
CA GLN A 171 -0.23 50.28 4.33
C GLN A 171 -1.12 50.11 3.07
N VAL A 172 -0.80 49.18 2.17
CA VAL A 172 -1.49 49.01 0.88
C VAL A 172 -1.75 47.53 0.56
N ARG A 173 -2.96 47.23 0.07
CA ARG A 173 -3.38 45.89 -0.38
C ARG A 173 -2.73 45.55 -1.73
N PRO A 174 -1.94 44.47 -1.87
CA PRO A 174 -1.48 44.01 -3.17
C PRO A 174 -2.64 43.35 -3.91
N ALA A 175 -2.93 43.83 -5.12
CA ALA A 175 -3.64 43.03 -6.08
C ALA A 175 -2.59 42.19 -6.84
N TYR A 176 -2.39 40.94 -6.43
CA TYR A 176 -1.61 39.97 -7.20
C TYR A 176 -2.56 39.07 -7.99
N TYR A 177 -2.20 38.79 -9.23
CA TYR A 177 -2.88 37.82 -10.07
C TYR A 177 -1.84 36.83 -10.57
N GLN A 178 -2.09 35.54 -10.36
CA GLN A 178 -1.25 34.50 -10.93
C GLN A 178 -1.29 34.61 -12.45
N LEU A 179 -0.11 34.76 -13.05
CA LEU A 179 0.02 34.91 -14.49
C LEU A 179 -0.22 33.55 -15.15
N VAL A 180 -1.05 33.54 -16.18
CA VAL A 180 -1.34 32.34 -16.99
C VAL A 180 -1.33 32.75 -18.46
N GLU A 181 -0.51 32.08 -19.26
CA GLU A 181 -0.54 32.17 -20.71
C GLU A 181 -1.52 31.12 -21.28
N ASN A 182 -2.20 31.40 -22.38
CA ASN A 182 -3.11 30.43 -23.01
C ASN A 182 -2.41 29.09 -23.37
N GLY A 183 -1.09 29.12 -23.62
CA GLY A 183 -0.30 27.91 -23.86
C GLY A 183 0.18 27.17 -22.61
N ASP A 184 -0.11 27.68 -21.40
CA ASP A 184 0.32 27.02 -20.16
C ASP A 184 -0.53 25.78 -19.84
N GLN A 185 0.14 24.71 -19.44
CA GLN A 185 -0.51 23.54 -18.86
C GLN A 185 -0.73 23.77 -17.37
N VAL A 186 -1.93 24.26 -17.01
CA VAL A 186 -2.30 24.50 -15.62
C VAL A 186 -2.92 23.23 -15.05
N ARG A 187 -2.08 22.34 -14.53
CA ARG A 187 -2.50 21.09 -13.90
C ARG A 187 -2.75 21.28 -12.40
N VAL A 188 -3.85 20.72 -11.90
CA VAL A 188 -4.22 20.75 -10.48
C VAL A 188 -4.32 19.35 -9.91
N GLN A 189 -3.99 19.20 -8.62
CA GLN A 189 -4.12 17.95 -7.88
C GLN A 189 -4.91 18.19 -6.60
N VAL A 190 -5.74 17.21 -6.23
CA VAL A 190 -6.55 17.23 -5.00
C VAL A 190 -6.42 15.87 -4.33
N LEU A 191 -6.21 15.90 -3.01
CA LEU A 191 -6.17 14.72 -2.17
C LEU A 191 -7.48 14.71 -1.38
N THR A 192 -8.32 13.71 -1.60
CA THR A 192 -9.64 13.70 -0.96
C THR A 192 -10.25 12.31 -0.82
N SER A 193 -11.02 12.09 0.25
CA SER A 193 -11.87 10.89 0.41
C SER A 193 -13.30 11.10 -0.13
N TYR A 194 -13.54 12.22 -0.82
CA TYR A 194 -14.77 12.45 -1.56
C TYR A 194 -14.79 11.64 -2.86
N SER A 195 -15.99 11.25 -3.29
CA SER A 195 -16.18 10.37 -4.45
C SER A 195 -16.02 11.06 -5.80
N ALA A 196 -16.12 12.39 -5.84
CA ALA A 196 -15.97 13.16 -7.08
C ALA A 196 -15.43 14.56 -6.77
N VAL A 197 -14.63 15.10 -7.69
CA VAL A 197 -14.12 16.47 -7.64
C VAL A 197 -14.29 17.14 -8.99
N THR A 198 -14.72 18.40 -8.98
CA THR A 198 -14.85 19.23 -10.19
C THR A 198 -14.10 20.55 -10.03
N ALA A 199 -13.46 21.01 -11.10
CA ALA A 199 -12.87 22.34 -11.22
C ALA A 199 -13.76 23.22 -12.12
N THR A 200 -14.15 24.38 -11.61
CA THR A 200 -14.96 25.36 -12.31
C THR A 200 -14.16 26.64 -12.50
N VAL A 201 -13.94 27.07 -13.74
CA VAL A 201 -13.35 28.38 -14.03
C VAL A 201 -14.46 29.44 -13.95
N ARG A 202 -14.19 30.54 -13.26
CA ARG A 202 -15.10 31.68 -13.09
C ARG A 202 -14.39 32.96 -13.47
N ARG A 203 -15.11 33.95 -14.00
CA ARG A 203 -14.56 35.32 -14.04
C ARG A 203 -14.34 35.79 -12.61
N HIS A 204 -13.24 36.46 -12.32
CA HIS A 204 -12.97 36.96 -10.97
C HIS A 204 -14.09 37.94 -10.57
N GLY A 205 -14.82 37.62 -9.49
CA GLY A 205 -15.98 38.39 -9.03
C GLY A 205 -17.25 38.20 -9.87
N GLY A 206 -17.27 37.22 -10.77
CA GLY A 206 -18.34 37.03 -11.74
C GLY A 206 -18.84 35.59 -11.85
N SER A 207 -19.50 35.33 -12.99
CA SER A 207 -20.10 34.05 -13.32
C SER A 207 -19.08 33.00 -13.80
N GLN A 208 -19.50 31.75 -13.78
CA GLN A 208 -18.79 30.62 -14.38
C GLN A 208 -18.53 30.83 -15.87
N VAL A 209 -17.39 30.32 -16.34
CA VAL A 209 -16.96 30.34 -17.74
C VAL A 209 -16.70 28.90 -18.19
N GLY A 210 -17.45 28.45 -19.20
CA GLY A 210 -17.36 27.07 -19.68
C GLY A 210 -18.02 26.06 -18.75
N ALA A 211 -17.92 24.78 -19.11
CA ALA A 211 -18.41 23.67 -18.29
C ALA A 211 -17.39 23.34 -17.18
N PRO A 212 -17.85 22.84 -16.01
CA PRO A 212 -16.95 22.31 -15.00
C PRO A 212 -16.16 21.11 -15.56
N VAL A 213 -14.89 21.02 -15.19
CA VAL A 213 -14.02 19.90 -15.54
C VAL A 213 -13.99 18.92 -14.38
N ALA A 214 -14.38 17.67 -14.63
CA ALA A 214 -14.23 16.61 -13.64
C ALA A 214 -12.74 16.26 -13.49
N LEU A 215 -12.25 16.20 -12.25
CA LEU A 215 -10.92 15.64 -12.00
C LEU A 215 -10.99 14.13 -12.07
N VAL A 216 -9.95 13.53 -12.65
CA VAL A 216 -9.81 12.10 -12.81
C VAL A 216 -9.10 11.54 -11.57
N GLN A 217 -9.65 10.50 -10.96
CA GLN A 217 -8.97 9.76 -9.90
C GLN A 217 -7.79 9.00 -10.51
N VAL A 218 -6.57 9.50 -10.30
CA VAL A 218 -5.34 8.90 -10.84
C VAL A 218 -4.71 7.89 -9.89
N LEU A 219 -5.04 7.95 -8.60
CA LEU A 219 -4.53 7.02 -7.60
C LEU A 219 -5.60 6.73 -6.54
N THR A 220 -5.87 5.45 -6.32
CA THR A 220 -6.77 4.95 -5.26
C THR A 220 -5.93 4.48 -4.08
N LEU A 221 -6.04 5.15 -2.94
CA LEU A 221 -5.36 4.78 -1.69
C LEU A 221 -6.34 4.46 -0.56
N GLU A 222 -7.63 4.81 -0.69
CA GLU A 222 -8.66 4.50 0.31
C GLU A 222 -9.90 3.87 -0.35
N GLY A 223 -10.70 3.20 0.47
CA GLY A 223 -11.93 2.53 0.05
C GLY A 223 -11.65 1.12 -0.43
N SER A 224 -12.34 0.69 -1.49
CA SER A 224 -12.15 -0.65 -2.03
C SER A 224 -11.17 -0.65 -3.20
N ALA A 225 -10.22 -1.58 -3.17
CA ALA A 225 -9.33 -1.81 -4.29
C ALA A 225 -10.11 -2.22 -5.55
N ALA A 226 -9.61 -1.82 -6.71
CA ALA A 226 -10.16 -2.27 -7.99
C ALA A 226 -10.08 -3.81 -8.08
N PRO A 227 -11.08 -4.49 -8.68
CA PRO A 227 -11.07 -5.93 -8.80
C PRO A 227 -9.82 -6.43 -9.54
N LEU A 228 -9.03 -7.24 -8.87
CA LEU A 228 -7.82 -7.87 -9.42
C LEU A 228 -8.15 -9.28 -9.90
N GLY A 229 -7.79 -9.63 -11.13
CA GLY A 229 -7.89 -11.00 -11.62
C GLY A 229 -6.94 -11.92 -10.87
N VAL A 230 -7.46 -13.02 -10.33
CA VAL A 230 -6.70 -13.97 -9.50
C VAL A 230 -6.92 -15.42 -9.92
N VAL A 231 -5.95 -16.27 -9.59
CA VAL A 231 -6.02 -17.74 -9.75
C VAL A 231 -5.95 -18.37 -8.37
N LEU A 232 -6.89 -19.29 -8.11
CA LEU A 232 -6.91 -20.08 -6.90
C LEU A 232 -6.31 -21.47 -7.18
N SER A 233 -5.59 -22.00 -6.20
CA SER A 233 -4.96 -23.32 -6.25
C SER A 233 -4.92 -23.94 -4.85
N GLU A 234 -4.63 -25.24 -4.79
CA GLU A 234 -4.41 -25.93 -3.52
C GLU A 234 -3.03 -25.62 -2.96
N ASP A 235 -2.98 -25.22 -1.69
CA ASP A 235 -1.75 -25.32 -0.92
C ASP A 235 -1.55 -26.75 -0.39
N LYS A 236 -0.69 -27.54 -1.03
CA LYS A 236 -0.50 -28.96 -0.67
C LYS A 236 -0.17 -29.23 0.80
N PRO A 237 0.69 -28.44 1.48
CA PRO A 237 1.00 -28.67 2.90
C PRO A 237 -0.19 -28.48 3.84
N THR A 238 -1.05 -27.50 3.59
CA THR A 238 -2.15 -27.13 4.50
C THR A 238 -3.54 -27.58 4.02
N GLY A 239 -3.69 -27.91 2.74
CA GLY A 239 -4.97 -28.17 2.07
C GLY A 239 -5.84 -26.91 1.91
N LEU A 240 -5.28 -25.72 2.16
CA LEU A 240 -6.00 -24.46 2.09
C LEU A 240 -6.01 -23.87 0.68
N THR A 241 -6.91 -22.92 0.46
CA THR A 241 -6.98 -22.16 -0.79
C THR A 241 -5.82 -21.16 -0.86
N ARG A 242 -4.95 -21.33 -1.85
CA ARG A 242 -3.88 -20.40 -2.21
C ARG A 242 -4.34 -19.50 -3.34
N LEU A 243 -4.21 -18.19 -3.16
CA LEU A 243 -4.49 -17.18 -4.17
C LEU A 243 -3.19 -16.63 -4.76
N THR A 244 -3.16 -16.51 -6.09
CA THR A 244 -2.05 -15.98 -6.89
C THR A 244 -2.59 -15.00 -7.94
N PRO A 245 -1.77 -14.08 -8.46
CA PRO A 245 -2.22 -13.16 -9.51
C PRO A 245 -2.47 -13.92 -10.83
N ALA A 246 -3.51 -13.55 -11.57
CA ALA A 246 -3.85 -14.23 -12.83
C ALA A 246 -2.91 -13.90 -13.99
N VAL A 247 -2.14 -12.81 -13.89
CA VAL A 247 -1.18 -12.35 -14.88
C VAL A 247 0.08 -11.95 -14.12
N GLY A 248 1.28 -12.16 -14.69
CA GLY A 248 2.61 -12.10 -14.05
C GLY A 248 3.07 -10.78 -13.39
N LEU A 249 2.15 -9.94 -12.93
CA LEU A 249 2.37 -8.92 -11.93
C LEU A 249 2.29 -9.57 -10.54
N GLY A 250 3.19 -9.24 -9.62
CA GLY A 250 3.09 -9.65 -8.23
C GLY A 250 1.77 -9.17 -7.59
N LEU A 251 1.39 -9.77 -6.45
CA LEU A 251 0.23 -9.27 -5.71
C LEU A 251 0.52 -7.84 -5.20
N PRO A 252 -0.44 -6.91 -5.27
CA PRO A 252 -0.24 -5.57 -4.73
C PRO A 252 0.10 -5.61 -3.24
N ALA A 253 1.02 -4.75 -2.78
CA ALA A 253 1.40 -4.66 -1.37
C ALA A 253 0.18 -4.44 -0.44
N SER A 254 -0.82 -3.68 -0.90
CA SER A 254 -2.05 -3.46 -0.14
C SER A 254 -2.89 -4.72 0.03
N LEU A 255 -2.82 -5.70 -0.90
CA LEU A 255 -3.47 -7.00 -0.75
C LEU A 255 -2.66 -7.90 0.19
N LEU A 256 -1.33 -7.88 0.10
CA LEU A 256 -0.45 -8.64 0.99
C LEU A 256 -0.58 -8.20 2.46
N GLN A 257 -0.94 -6.94 2.70
CA GLN A 257 -1.23 -6.38 4.03
C GLN A 257 -2.71 -6.46 4.42
N ALA A 258 -3.60 -6.85 3.50
CA ALA A 258 -5.01 -6.91 3.80
C ALA A 258 -5.32 -8.04 4.80
N ALA A 259 -6.21 -7.78 5.75
CA ALA A 259 -6.71 -8.83 6.62
C ALA A 259 -7.73 -9.73 5.91
N ARG A 260 -8.46 -9.18 4.93
CA ARG A 260 -9.58 -9.83 4.25
C ARG A 260 -9.69 -9.38 2.80
N LEU A 261 -10.26 -10.25 1.99
CA LEU A 261 -10.63 -9.96 0.61
C LEU A 261 -12.01 -10.56 0.29
N THR A 262 -12.65 -10.04 -0.75
CA THR A 262 -13.89 -10.57 -1.31
C THR A 262 -13.58 -11.13 -2.69
N LEU A 263 -13.98 -12.38 -2.93
CA LEU A 263 -13.94 -13.00 -4.25
C LEU A 263 -15.28 -12.83 -4.96
N ALA A 264 -15.21 -12.64 -6.27
CA ALA A 264 -16.35 -12.64 -7.17
C ALA A 264 -16.03 -13.45 -8.43
N GLY A 265 -17.07 -13.92 -9.12
CA GLY A 265 -16.96 -14.78 -10.31
C GLY A 265 -17.19 -16.24 -9.97
N ALA A 266 -16.28 -17.13 -10.40
CA ALA A 266 -16.41 -18.57 -10.20
C ALA A 266 -16.24 -19.01 -8.73
N ALA A 267 -15.61 -18.18 -7.90
CA ALA A 267 -15.61 -18.29 -6.44
C ALA A 267 -16.17 -16.99 -5.86
N THR A 268 -17.04 -17.11 -4.85
CA THR A 268 -17.71 -15.95 -4.23
C THR A 268 -17.62 -15.99 -2.71
N GLY A 269 -17.55 -14.80 -2.12
CA GLY A 269 -17.61 -14.61 -0.67
C GLY A 269 -16.39 -13.91 -0.09
N THR A 270 -16.46 -13.64 1.21
CA THR A 270 -15.41 -12.95 1.97
C THR A 270 -14.47 -13.94 2.61
N TYR A 271 -13.17 -13.80 2.36
CA TYR A 271 -12.12 -14.67 2.85
C TYR A 271 -11.20 -13.89 3.78
N ARG A 272 -10.73 -14.54 4.85
CA ARG A 272 -9.67 -14.02 5.71
C ARG A 272 -8.33 -14.47 5.13
N ILE A 273 -7.39 -13.54 5.06
CA ILE A 273 -6.00 -13.85 4.73
C ILE A 273 -5.35 -14.39 6.01
N GLN A 274 -4.94 -15.65 5.98
CA GLN A 274 -4.21 -16.28 7.08
C GLN A 274 -2.73 -15.92 7.03
N GLN A 275 -2.17 -15.91 5.82
CA GLN A 275 -0.75 -15.67 5.63
C GLN A 275 -0.48 -15.06 4.26
N ALA A 276 0.33 -14.01 4.23
CA ALA A 276 0.96 -13.53 3.01
C ALA A 276 2.31 -14.24 2.82
N LEU A 277 2.54 -14.74 1.61
CA LEU A 277 3.74 -15.48 1.23
C LEU A 277 4.41 -14.72 0.08
N LEU A 278 5.56 -14.13 0.38
CA LEU A 278 6.36 -13.43 -0.63
C LEU A 278 7.03 -14.43 -1.57
N GLY A 279 7.14 -14.04 -2.83
CA GLY A 279 7.83 -14.80 -3.85
C GLY A 279 9.27 -15.09 -3.45
N THR A 280 9.72 -16.30 -3.74
CA THR A 280 11.10 -16.73 -3.56
C THR A 280 11.70 -17.11 -4.91
N VAL A 281 13.02 -17.34 -4.95
CA VAL A 281 13.71 -17.79 -6.18
C VAL A 281 13.13 -19.12 -6.72
N ALA A 282 12.51 -19.94 -5.87
CA ALA A 282 11.86 -21.21 -6.24
C ALA A 282 10.34 -21.08 -6.56
N SER A 283 9.69 -19.99 -6.14
CA SER A 283 8.28 -19.69 -6.40
C SER A 283 8.14 -18.17 -6.55
N PRO A 284 8.33 -17.63 -7.77
CA PRO A 284 8.58 -16.20 -7.95
C PRO A 284 7.35 -15.31 -7.77
N ALA A 285 6.14 -15.88 -7.68
CA ALA A 285 4.92 -15.13 -7.49
C ALA A 285 4.57 -15.02 -6.00
N ASP A 286 4.28 -13.80 -5.55
CA ASP A 286 3.63 -13.56 -4.27
C ASP A 286 2.26 -14.26 -4.24
N SER A 287 1.88 -14.75 -3.07
CA SER A 287 0.61 -15.44 -2.87
C SER A 287 0.04 -15.19 -1.48
N VAL A 288 -1.25 -15.42 -1.30
CA VAL A 288 -1.91 -15.37 0.00
C VAL A 288 -2.64 -16.68 0.27
N LEU A 289 -2.52 -17.20 1.49
CA LEU A 289 -3.28 -18.33 1.98
C LEU A 289 -4.57 -17.84 2.62
N LEU A 290 -5.69 -18.39 2.17
CA LEU A 290 -7.02 -18.06 2.68
C LEU A 290 -7.44 -19.07 3.75
N ASN A 291 -8.29 -18.64 4.67
CA ASN A 291 -8.77 -19.45 5.79
C ASN A 291 -9.59 -20.69 5.40
N ARG A 292 -10.01 -20.81 4.14
CA ARG A 292 -10.93 -21.89 3.70
C ARG A 292 -10.19 -23.01 2.95
N PRO A 293 -10.59 -24.29 3.15
CA PRO A 293 -10.06 -25.43 2.40
C PRO A 293 -10.18 -25.23 0.89
N TRP A 294 -9.24 -25.80 0.15
CA TRP A 294 -9.29 -25.80 -1.30
C TRP A 294 -10.52 -26.56 -1.82
N VAL A 295 -11.21 -25.94 -2.77
CA VAL A 295 -12.26 -26.56 -3.58
C VAL A 295 -11.92 -26.26 -5.03
N ALA A 296 -12.00 -27.27 -5.90
CA ALA A 296 -11.73 -27.07 -7.32
C ALA A 296 -12.74 -26.07 -7.92
N VAL A 297 -12.22 -24.98 -8.49
CA VAL A 297 -13.02 -23.95 -9.16
C VAL A 297 -12.53 -23.78 -10.59
N SER A 298 -13.47 -23.64 -11.54
CA SER A 298 -13.19 -23.35 -12.93
C SER A 298 -13.91 -22.08 -13.37
N GLY A 299 -13.17 -21.07 -13.81
CA GLY A 299 -13.69 -19.81 -14.34
C GLY A 299 -12.88 -18.60 -13.90
N ILE A 300 -13.34 -17.41 -14.30
CA ILE A 300 -12.68 -16.14 -13.95
C ILE A 300 -13.04 -15.78 -12.51
N ILE A 301 -12.01 -15.39 -11.75
CA ILE A 301 -12.15 -14.96 -10.36
C ILE A 301 -11.49 -13.59 -10.22
N SER A 302 -12.17 -12.68 -9.55
CA SER A 302 -11.63 -11.38 -9.17
C SER A 302 -11.63 -11.20 -7.67
N ALA A 303 -10.56 -10.65 -7.12
CA ALA A 303 -10.45 -10.27 -5.72
C ALA A 303 -10.55 -8.76 -5.55
N SER A 304 -11.32 -8.31 -4.56
CA SER A 304 -11.32 -6.94 -4.05
C SER A 304 -11.06 -6.95 -2.55
N TRP A 305 -10.47 -5.88 -2.02
CA TRP A 305 -10.19 -5.74 -0.59
C TRP A 305 -10.36 -4.28 -0.16
N GLN A 306 -10.39 -4.05 1.14
CA GLN A 306 -10.38 -2.69 1.69
C GLN A 306 -8.93 -2.20 1.76
N LEU A 307 -8.69 -1.00 1.24
CA LEU A 307 -7.40 -0.33 1.32
C LEU A 307 -7.27 0.34 2.68
N THR A 308 -6.14 0.09 3.35
CA THR A 308 -5.77 0.75 4.61
C THR A 308 -4.75 1.85 4.32
N GLY A 309 -5.11 2.78 3.43
CA GLY A 309 -4.25 3.91 3.10
C GLY A 309 -4.50 5.14 3.97
N PRO A 310 -3.99 6.31 3.58
CA PRO A 310 -3.93 7.52 4.41
C PRO A 310 -5.28 8.26 4.55
N GLY A 311 -6.40 7.65 4.16
CA GLY A 311 -7.72 8.27 4.25
C GLY A 311 -8.06 9.25 3.12
N TYR A 312 -7.46 9.09 1.93
CA TYR A 312 -7.78 9.88 0.74
C TYR A 312 -7.37 9.19 -0.57
N ASN A 313 -7.92 9.65 -1.70
CA ASN A 313 -7.50 9.33 -3.06
C ASN A 313 -6.92 10.57 -3.76
N VAL A 314 -6.21 10.38 -4.88
CA VAL A 314 -5.59 11.48 -5.65
C VAL A 314 -6.37 11.72 -6.93
N PHE A 315 -6.77 12.97 -7.12
CA PHE A 315 -7.52 13.46 -8.27
C PHE A 315 -6.73 14.53 -9.01
N GLU A 316 -6.70 14.47 -10.35
CA GLU A 316 -5.97 15.43 -11.18
C GLU A 316 -6.79 15.91 -12.38
N ALA A 317 -6.53 17.14 -12.84
CA ALA A 317 -7.04 17.64 -14.11
C ALA A 317 -6.13 18.73 -14.70
N ASP A 318 -6.12 18.81 -16.02
CA ASP A 318 -5.63 19.98 -16.75
C ASP A 318 -6.78 21.00 -16.90
N LEU A 319 -6.56 22.23 -16.45
CA LEU A 319 -7.56 23.29 -16.55
C LEU A 319 -7.66 23.82 -17.98
N PRO A 320 -8.87 24.17 -18.48
CA PRO A 320 -9.11 24.56 -19.87
C PRO A 320 -8.75 26.03 -20.12
N VAL A 321 -7.52 26.43 -19.81
CA VAL A 321 -7.08 27.84 -19.89
C VAL A 321 -6.82 28.30 -21.33
N ALA A 322 -6.49 27.39 -22.25
CA ALA A 322 -6.20 27.72 -23.65
C ALA A 322 -7.37 28.37 -24.40
N GLY A 323 -8.61 27.99 -24.03
CA GLY A 323 -9.84 28.54 -24.64
C GLY A 323 -10.35 29.82 -23.99
N LEU A 324 -9.67 30.33 -22.95
CA LEU A 324 -10.11 31.53 -22.25
C LEU A 324 -9.67 32.80 -22.98
N ALA A 325 -10.56 33.79 -23.01
CA ALA A 325 -10.24 35.14 -23.47
C ALA A 325 -9.26 35.82 -22.50
N THR A 326 -8.59 36.87 -22.96
CA THR A 326 -7.77 37.69 -22.07
C THR A 326 -8.63 38.33 -20.98
N GLY A 327 -8.28 38.12 -19.71
CA GLY A 327 -9.10 38.59 -18.60
C GLY A 327 -8.64 38.09 -17.23
N TYR A 328 -9.47 38.35 -16.23
CA TYR A 328 -9.23 37.94 -14.84
C TYR A 328 -10.19 36.82 -14.43
N TYR A 329 -9.64 35.77 -13.87
CA TYR A 329 -10.37 34.53 -13.56
C TYR A 329 -10.06 34.05 -12.15
N GLN A 330 -10.83 33.07 -11.69
CA GLN A 330 -10.59 32.30 -10.48
C GLN A 330 -11.07 30.87 -10.73
N VAL A 331 -10.46 29.90 -10.07
CA VAL A 331 -10.82 28.48 -10.19
C VAL A 331 -11.43 28.03 -8.87
N GLN A 332 -12.59 27.39 -8.94
CA GLN A 332 -13.23 26.78 -7.79
C GLN A 332 -13.19 25.26 -7.91
N LEU A 333 -12.60 24.61 -6.92
CA LEU A 333 -12.68 23.17 -6.72
C LEU A 333 -13.90 22.88 -5.85
N ARG A 334 -14.70 21.88 -6.24
CA ARG A 334 -15.82 21.37 -5.45
C ARG A 334 -15.76 19.86 -5.41
N ALA A 335 -15.69 19.29 -4.21
CA ALA A 335 -15.71 17.86 -3.97
C ALA A 335 -17.05 17.42 -3.36
N THR A 336 -17.61 16.32 -3.85
CA THR A 336 -18.93 15.83 -3.44
C THR A 336 -18.90 14.35 -3.02
N ARG A 337 -19.62 14.05 -1.94
CA ARG A 337 -19.76 12.71 -1.35
C ARG A 337 -21.17 12.57 -0.79
N ALA A 338 -21.84 11.48 -1.15
CA ALA A 338 -23.18 11.23 -0.65
C ALA A 338 -23.21 11.22 0.89
N GLY A 339 -24.15 11.96 1.47
CA GLY A 339 -24.33 12.06 2.92
C GLY A 339 -23.44 13.09 3.63
N TRP A 340 -22.56 13.81 2.92
CA TRP A 340 -21.71 14.86 3.49
C TRP A 340 -21.89 16.20 2.77
N PRO A 341 -21.69 17.35 3.45
CA PRO A 341 -21.60 18.64 2.78
C PRO A 341 -20.46 18.67 1.77
N ASP A 342 -20.59 19.49 0.73
CA ASP A 342 -19.51 19.63 -0.24
C ASP A 342 -18.31 20.38 0.37
N ALA A 343 -17.10 19.90 0.07
CA ALA A 343 -15.90 20.67 0.31
C ALA A 343 -15.62 21.57 -0.91
N VAL A 344 -15.30 22.84 -0.64
CA VAL A 344 -15.03 23.83 -1.68
C VAL A 344 -13.69 24.49 -1.41
N ALA A 345 -12.88 24.67 -2.45
CA ALA A 345 -11.70 25.53 -2.39
C ALA A 345 -11.66 26.48 -3.56
N ASP A 346 -11.26 27.72 -3.34
CA ASP A 346 -11.03 28.68 -4.42
C ASP A 346 -9.54 28.92 -4.60
N SER A 347 -9.14 29.17 -5.83
CA SER A 347 -7.78 29.55 -6.15
C SER A 347 -7.51 31.02 -5.83
N GLU A 348 -6.24 31.38 -5.83
CA GLU A 348 -5.84 32.75 -6.12
C GLU A 348 -6.43 33.26 -7.45
N PRO A 349 -6.63 34.58 -7.59
CA PRO A 349 -7.09 35.13 -8.85
C PRO A 349 -5.99 35.02 -9.92
N LEU A 350 -6.42 34.81 -11.16
CA LEU A 350 -5.58 34.58 -12.33
C LEU A 350 -5.69 35.75 -13.30
N SER A 351 -4.60 36.06 -14.01
CA SER A 351 -4.62 36.93 -15.19
C SER A 351 -4.24 36.09 -16.40
N VAL A 352 -5.21 35.83 -17.27
CA VAL A 352 -5.04 35.02 -18.47
C VAL A 352 -4.79 35.94 -19.66
N ARG A 353 -3.76 35.64 -20.47
CA ARG A 353 -3.43 36.36 -21.71
C ARG A 353 -2.86 35.40 -22.75
N ALA A 354 -2.99 35.77 -24.03
CA ALA A 354 -2.39 35.01 -25.13
C ALA A 354 -0.85 34.94 -25.07
N GLY A 355 -0.21 35.93 -24.43
CA GLY A 355 1.23 35.99 -24.26
C GLY A 355 1.65 36.92 -23.12
N TRP A 356 2.72 36.57 -22.42
CA TRP A 356 3.26 37.34 -21.29
C TRP A 356 4.73 37.70 -21.51
N PRO A 357 5.05 38.91 -21.99
CA PRO A 357 6.44 39.33 -22.14
C PRO A 357 7.11 39.47 -20.76
N LYS A 358 8.42 39.18 -20.69
CA LYS A 358 9.23 39.27 -19.46
C LYS A 358 8.71 38.37 -18.31
N THR A 359 8.16 37.21 -18.68
CA THR A 359 7.79 36.17 -17.73
C THR A 359 8.49 34.87 -18.09
N LEU A 360 8.59 33.97 -17.13
CA LEU A 360 9.12 32.63 -17.31
C LEU A 360 8.15 31.63 -16.72
N ALA A 361 7.92 30.54 -17.46
CA ALA A 361 7.30 29.34 -16.92
C ALA A 361 8.32 28.60 -16.07
N VAL A 362 7.89 28.13 -14.90
CA VAL A 362 8.66 27.31 -13.97
C VAL A 362 7.89 26.00 -13.81
N ASP A 363 8.48 24.93 -14.33
CA ASP A 363 7.99 23.57 -14.17
C ASP A 363 8.77 22.90 -13.04
N PHE A 364 8.09 22.19 -12.17
CA PHE A 364 8.74 21.48 -11.07
C PHE A 364 8.07 20.14 -10.81
N ARG A 365 8.85 19.14 -10.41
CA ARG A 365 8.36 17.85 -9.93
C ARG A 365 9.44 17.20 -9.06
N ASN A 366 9.08 16.15 -8.35
CA ASN A 366 10.00 15.42 -7.52
C ASN A 366 9.96 13.91 -7.81
N ALA A 367 11.04 13.17 -7.52
CA ALA A 367 11.03 11.71 -7.73
C ALA A 367 10.12 11.00 -6.71
N ASP A 368 9.97 11.58 -5.52
CA ASP A 368 9.15 11.10 -4.42
C ASP A 368 8.05 12.11 -4.03
N ASN A 369 7.02 11.60 -3.35
CA ASN A 369 5.93 12.42 -2.85
C ASN A 369 6.40 13.26 -1.67
N CYS A 370 6.20 14.57 -1.71
CA CYS A 370 6.66 15.48 -0.68
C CYS A 370 5.79 16.75 -0.62
N PHE A 371 5.85 17.48 0.49
CA PHE A 371 5.12 18.76 0.68
C PHE A 371 3.62 18.68 0.36
N GLY A 372 3.01 17.52 0.64
CA GLY A 372 1.59 17.25 0.39
C GLY A 372 1.22 16.98 -1.07
N ALA A 373 2.16 17.03 -2.01
CA ALA A 373 1.95 16.69 -3.42
C ALA A 373 2.38 15.24 -3.71
N VAL A 374 1.59 14.56 -4.54
CA VAL A 374 1.84 13.18 -4.97
C VAL A 374 2.46 13.23 -6.37
N PHE A 375 3.80 13.31 -6.45
CA PHE A 375 4.53 13.39 -7.72
C PHE A 375 4.67 12.04 -8.44
N SER A 376 4.55 10.94 -7.71
CA SER A 376 4.63 9.56 -8.25
C SER A 376 3.58 9.25 -9.34
N THR A 377 2.50 10.04 -9.45
CA THR A 377 1.51 9.95 -10.54
C THR A 377 2.00 10.55 -11.87
N GLY A 378 3.19 11.17 -11.90
CA GLY A 378 3.68 11.95 -13.03
C GLY A 378 3.26 13.42 -12.98
N PHE A 379 2.67 13.87 -11.87
CA PHE A 379 2.23 15.25 -11.67
C PHE A 379 3.41 16.23 -11.86
N THR A 380 3.27 17.17 -12.80
CA THR A 380 4.29 18.20 -13.08
C THR A 380 3.61 19.56 -13.18
N PRO A 381 3.48 20.29 -12.07
CA PRO A 381 2.91 21.63 -12.07
C PRO A 381 3.73 22.65 -12.85
N ARG A 382 3.03 23.66 -13.36
CA ARG A 382 3.62 24.84 -14.00
C ARG A 382 3.11 26.10 -13.31
N VAL A 383 4.03 26.98 -12.94
CA VAL A 383 3.71 28.36 -12.53
C VAL A 383 4.42 29.34 -13.44
N ARG A 384 3.80 30.50 -13.67
CA ARG A 384 4.42 31.58 -14.45
C ARG A 384 4.65 32.79 -13.58
N VAL A 385 5.87 33.30 -13.62
CA VAL A 385 6.31 34.42 -12.79
C VAL A 385 6.99 35.49 -13.63
N THR A 386 6.90 36.75 -13.21
CA THR A 386 7.72 37.84 -13.75
C THR A 386 9.15 37.64 -13.30
N ALA A 387 10.03 37.28 -14.23
CA ALA A 387 11.39 36.88 -13.92
C ALA A 387 12.35 37.02 -15.11
N THR A 388 13.65 36.98 -14.83
CA THR A 388 14.73 36.80 -15.80
C THR A 388 15.61 35.61 -15.41
N CYS A 389 16.12 34.86 -16.40
CA CYS A 389 16.90 33.63 -16.16
C CYS A 389 18.00 33.41 -17.21
N PHE A 390 18.80 34.46 -17.51
CA PHE A 390 19.84 34.36 -18.55
C PHE A 390 21.13 35.12 -18.24
N ARG A 391 21.25 35.73 -17.05
CA ARG A 391 22.52 36.34 -16.66
C ARG A 391 23.49 35.21 -16.29
N GLN A 392 24.33 34.84 -17.24
CA GLN A 392 25.38 33.85 -17.05
C GLN A 392 26.37 34.36 -16.02
N LYS A 393 26.68 33.53 -15.03
CA LYS A 393 27.72 33.76 -14.04
C LYS A 393 28.70 32.58 -14.09
N PRO A 394 30.02 32.82 -14.14
CA PRO A 394 30.97 31.75 -13.87
C PRO A 394 30.81 31.33 -12.41
N GLY A 395 30.73 30.02 -12.17
CA GLY A 395 30.71 29.42 -10.85
C GLY A 395 31.52 28.14 -10.85
N GLY A 396 31.39 27.37 -9.78
CA GLY A 396 32.11 26.12 -9.57
C GLY A 396 32.69 26.02 -8.16
N SER A 397 33.20 24.85 -7.83
CA SER A 397 33.89 24.58 -6.58
C SER A 397 35.40 24.55 -6.82
N SER A 398 36.19 24.98 -5.85
CA SER A 398 37.62 24.72 -5.87
C SER A 398 38.13 24.42 -4.48
N SER A 399 39.09 23.52 -4.39
CA SER A 399 39.86 23.25 -3.19
C SER A 399 41.33 23.54 -3.48
N GLY A 400 42.03 24.09 -2.49
CA GLY A 400 43.43 24.45 -2.65
C GLY A 400 44.18 24.40 -1.34
N TYR A 401 45.47 24.10 -1.44
CA TYR A 401 46.42 24.11 -0.34
C TYR A 401 47.34 25.32 -0.47
N ARG A 402 47.66 25.97 0.64
CA ARG A 402 48.75 26.97 0.71
C ARG A 402 49.91 26.39 1.50
N ASP A 403 51.10 26.46 0.92
CA ASP A 403 52.32 26.08 1.63
C ASP A 403 52.74 27.17 2.66
N SER A 404 53.83 26.90 3.37
CA SER A 404 54.41 27.83 4.34
C SER A 404 54.99 29.11 3.72
N ALA A 405 55.24 29.13 2.42
CA ALA A 405 55.61 30.31 1.65
C ALA A 405 54.38 31.11 1.15
N GLY A 406 53.17 30.60 1.42
CA GLY A 406 51.91 31.20 1.00
C GLY A 406 51.54 30.92 -0.47
N GLN A 407 52.27 30.06 -1.17
CA GLN A 407 51.97 29.70 -2.56
C GLN A 407 50.73 28.79 -2.61
N LEU A 408 49.74 29.16 -3.43
CA LEU A 408 48.49 28.42 -3.60
C LEU A 408 48.68 27.32 -4.65
N THR A 409 48.37 26.08 -4.29
CA THR A 409 48.22 24.93 -5.20
C THR A 409 46.76 24.52 -5.22
N VAL A 410 46.12 24.55 -6.39
CA VAL A 410 44.75 24.06 -6.56
C VAL A 410 44.79 22.53 -6.55
N LEU A 411 44.03 21.90 -5.67
CA LEU A 411 43.95 20.44 -5.55
C LEU A 411 42.82 19.88 -6.40
N SER A 412 41.70 20.59 -6.48
CA SER A 412 40.61 20.29 -7.39
C SER A 412 39.88 21.58 -7.75
N ALA A 413 39.39 21.67 -8.98
CA ALA A 413 38.53 22.78 -9.39
C ALA A 413 37.52 22.29 -10.43
N THR A 414 36.25 22.57 -10.15
CA THR A 414 35.17 22.46 -11.13
C THR A 414 34.83 23.86 -11.60
N ALA A 415 34.53 24.01 -12.89
CA ALA A 415 34.00 25.24 -13.45
C ALA A 415 32.60 24.93 -13.99
N GLN A 416 31.63 25.75 -13.62
CA GLN A 416 30.23 25.56 -13.98
C GLN A 416 29.64 26.87 -14.49
N ARG A 417 28.69 26.77 -15.43
CA ARG A 417 27.87 27.90 -15.84
C ARG A 417 26.66 27.97 -14.91
N LEU A 418 26.58 29.06 -14.17
CA LEU A 418 25.40 29.39 -13.39
C LEU A 418 24.53 30.40 -14.15
N LEU A 419 23.22 30.30 -13.97
CA LEU A 419 22.21 31.21 -14.47
C LEU A 419 21.60 31.94 -13.27
N SER A 420 21.61 33.27 -13.28
CA SER A 420 20.88 34.05 -12.27
C SER A 420 19.39 34.01 -12.60
N PHE A 421 18.60 33.32 -11.76
CA PHE A 421 17.15 33.41 -11.78
C PHE A 421 16.71 34.49 -10.81
N GLU A 422 16.17 35.59 -11.34
CA GLU A 422 15.69 36.74 -10.57
C GLU A 422 14.20 36.92 -10.83
N THR A 423 13.39 36.88 -9.78
CA THR A 423 11.95 37.14 -9.84
C THR A 423 11.63 38.54 -9.34
N TYR A 424 10.50 39.09 -9.79
CA TYR A 424 10.05 40.43 -9.46
C TYR A 424 8.56 40.42 -9.16
N LEU A 425 8.10 41.31 -8.28
CA LEU A 425 6.68 41.54 -7.99
C LEU A 425 5.92 40.27 -7.54
N GLN A 426 6.55 39.43 -6.73
CA GLN A 426 5.94 38.21 -6.19
C GLN A 426 5.44 38.43 -4.75
N PRO A 427 4.33 37.78 -4.35
CA PRO A 427 3.85 37.78 -2.98
C PRO A 427 4.60 36.75 -2.12
N ALA A 428 4.55 36.91 -0.80
CA ALA A 428 5.18 36.02 0.19
C ALA A 428 5.02 34.52 -0.11
N TRP A 429 3.79 34.07 -0.34
CA TRP A 429 3.48 32.65 -0.57
C TRP A 429 4.05 32.14 -1.90
N MET A 430 4.29 33.03 -2.89
CA MET A 430 4.95 32.64 -4.14
C MET A 430 6.46 32.51 -3.93
N HIS A 431 7.07 33.35 -3.09
CA HIS A 431 8.46 33.16 -2.69
C HIS A 431 8.66 31.82 -1.99
N GLU A 432 7.75 31.45 -1.09
CA GLU A 432 7.73 30.14 -0.44
C GLU A 432 7.61 29.00 -1.46
N LYS A 433 6.64 29.09 -2.39
CA LYS A 433 6.46 28.09 -3.45
C LYS A 433 7.72 27.91 -4.30
N LEU A 434 8.35 29.01 -4.72
CA LEU A 434 9.58 28.98 -5.51
C LEU A 434 10.76 28.43 -4.70
N ALA A 435 10.85 28.74 -3.41
CA ALA A 435 11.87 28.17 -2.53
C ALA A 435 11.72 26.64 -2.42
N LEU A 436 10.50 26.14 -2.26
CA LEU A 436 10.22 24.70 -2.25
C LEU A 436 10.49 24.06 -3.62
N ALA A 437 10.08 24.69 -4.72
CA ALA A 437 10.34 24.21 -6.07
C ALA A 437 11.85 24.07 -6.37
N CYS A 438 12.68 24.98 -5.84
CA CYS A 438 14.15 24.91 -5.96
C CYS A 438 14.77 23.75 -5.14
N ARG A 439 14.01 23.08 -4.27
CA ARG A 439 14.47 21.93 -3.48
C ARG A 439 14.03 20.58 -4.04
N LEU A 440 13.35 20.56 -5.18
CA LEU A 440 12.92 19.31 -5.83
C LEU A 440 13.97 18.80 -6.82
N ASP A 441 13.90 17.51 -7.12
CA ASP A 441 14.81 16.82 -8.06
C ASP A 441 14.69 17.31 -9.52
N TYR A 442 13.56 17.92 -9.86
CA TYR A 442 13.33 18.47 -11.19
C TYR A 442 12.79 19.89 -11.09
N LEU A 443 13.54 20.80 -11.70
CA LEU A 443 13.17 22.18 -11.95
C LEU A 443 13.49 22.49 -13.42
N ALA A 444 12.57 23.15 -14.11
CA ALA A 444 12.83 23.75 -15.41
C ALA A 444 12.32 25.18 -15.45
N VAL A 445 13.16 26.11 -15.92
CA VAL A 445 12.83 27.53 -16.03
C VAL A 445 12.92 27.94 -17.48
N GLY A 446 11.81 28.43 -18.04
CA GLY A 446 11.70 28.75 -19.46
C GLY A 446 11.95 27.55 -20.38
N GLY A 447 11.63 26.34 -19.92
CA GLY A 447 11.87 25.08 -20.65
C GLY A 447 13.30 24.54 -20.54
N VAL A 448 14.22 25.23 -19.85
CA VAL A 448 15.58 24.75 -19.60
C VAL A 448 15.62 24.03 -18.27
N ARG A 449 16.08 22.78 -18.27
CA ARG A 449 16.24 21.99 -17.03
C ARG A 449 17.41 22.53 -16.21
N CYS A 450 17.15 22.76 -14.92
CA CYS A 450 18.08 23.36 -13.99
C CYS A 450 18.09 22.60 -12.65
N GLN A 451 19.14 22.84 -11.85
CA GLN A 451 19.27 22.39 -10.46
C GLN A 451 19.97 23.46 -9.63
N THR A 452 19.88 23.40 -8.30
CA THR A 452 20.61 24.32 -7.41
C THR A 452 20.78 23.72 -6.03
N ASP A 453 21.94 23.97 -5.41
CA ASP A 453 22.19 23.73 -3.99
C ASP A 453 21.90 24.99 -3.13
N GLN A 454 21.79 26.16 -3.79
CA GLN A 454 21.55 27.44 -3.14
C GLN A 454 20.11 27.59 -2.68
N ALA A 455 19.92 28.37 -1.62
CA ALA A 455 18.59 28.78 -1.21
C ALA A 455 18.04 29.85 -2.17
N TYR A 456 16.74 29.80 -2.42
CA TYR A 456 16.04 30.93 -3.01
C TYR A 456 15.90 32.04 -1.96
N GLU A 457 16.45 33.21 -2.25
CA GLU A 457 16.49 34.35 -1.34
C GLU A 457 15.43 35.38 -1.76
N PRO A 458 14.30 35.50 -1.03
CA PRO A 458 13.41 36.65 -1.21
C PRO A 458 14.11 37.93 -0.72
N ALA A 459 13.87 39.05 -1.40
CA ALA A 459 14.24 40.36 -0.89
C ALA A 459 13.33 40.72 0.30
N ASP A 460 13.88 41.43 1.29
CA ASP A 460 13.10 41.87 2.46
C ASP A 460 11.79 42.55 2.04
N GLU A 461 10.66 42.01 2.51
CA GLU A 461 9.34 42.65 2.40
C GLU A 461 9.37 43.94 3.23
N ARG A 462 9.62 45.08 2.59
CA ARG A 462 9.52 46.42 3.22
C ARG A 462 8.05 46.87 3.25
N ALA A 463 7.78 48.18 3.24
CA ALA A 463 6.41 48.75 3.21
C ALA A 463 5.54 48.31 2.01
N TYR A 464 6.09 47.56 1.05
CA TYR A 464 5.41 47.02 -0.12
C TYR A 464 5.15 45.53 0.02
N SER A 465 4.03 45.11 -0.53
CA SER A 465 3.46 43.79 -0.35
C SER A 465 3.82 42.77 -1.44
N LEU A 466 4.60 43.21 -2.44
CA LEU A 466 5.22 42.37 -3.46
C LEU A 466 6.73 42.65 -3.48
N SER A 467 7.54 41.61 -3.58
CA SER A 467 8.99 41.72 -3.54
C SER A 467 9.66 40.94 -4.68
N GLY A 468 10.98 41.09 -4.80
CA GLY A 468 11.78 40.29 -5.73
C GLY A 468 12.44 39.12 -5.02
N GLY A 469 13.00 38.18 -5.77
CA GLY A 469 13.79 37.08 -5.21
C GLY A 469 14.87 36.64 -6.18
N ARG A 470 15.86 35.90 -5.67
CA ARG A 470 16.97 35.42 -6.51
C ARG A 470 17.48 34.04 -6.09
N VAL A 471 18.00 33.31 -7.06
CA VAL A 471 18.78 32.08 -6.87
C VAL A 471 19.72 31.85 -8.05
N SER A 472 20.86 31.20 -7.82
CA SER A 472 21.73 30.76 -8.91
C SER A 472 21.38 29.33 -9.30
N LEU A 473 21.12 29.10 -10.58
CA LEU A 473 20.75 27.80 -11.14
C LEU A 473 21.89 27.23 -11.98
N GLU A 474 22.16 25.95 -11.86
CA GLU A 474 23.02 25.19 -12.77
C GLU A 474 22.16 24.54 -13.85
N GLN A 475 22.54 24.66 -15.11
CA GLN A 475 21.86 23.97 -16.22
C GLN A 475 22.25 22.49 -16.24
N VAL A 476 21.25 21.60 -16.23
CA VAL A 476 21.48 20.15 -16.28
C VAL A 476 21.88 19.73 -17.70
N ALA A 477 22.96 18.94 -17.82
CA ALA A 477 23.58 18.46 -19.08
C ALA A 477 24.29 19.54 -19.93
N TRP A 478 25.43 20.05 -19.44
CA TRP A 478 26.28 21.03 -20.13
C TRP A 478 27.75 20.57 -20.28
N LEU A 479 28.52 21.30 -21.10
CA LEU A 479 29.99 21.23 -21.24
C LEU A 479 30.66 21.19 -19.85
N GLY A 480 31.47 20.15 -19.60
CA GLY A 480 32.19 19.96 -18.33
C GLY A 480 31.53 18.99 -17.35
N SER A 481 30.49 18.25 -17.75
CA SER A 481 29.87 17.16 -16.96
C SER A 481 30.76 15.92 -16.73
N GLY A 482 32.09 16.07 -16.84
CA GLY A 482 33.09 15.03 -16.62
C GLY A 482 34.36 15.51 -15.90
N GLY A 483 34.29 16.59 -15.11
CA GLY A 483 35.46 17.17 -14.46
C GLY A 483 36.50 17.68 -15.47
N ASN A 484 37.68 18.08 -14.99
CA ASN A 484 38.82 18.42 -15.85
C ASN A 484 39.64 17.18 -16.27
N GLY A 485 39.17 15.97 -15.91
CA GLY A 485 39.82 14.70 -16.24
C GLY A 485 41.10 14.41 -15.47
N ASP A 486 41.40 15.10 -14.35
CA ASP A 486 42.61 14.84 -13.54
C ASP A 486 42.40 13.89 -12.35
N ASP A 487 41.15 13.54 -12.05
CA ASP A 487 40.73 12.66 -10.97
C ASP A 487 40.11 11.36 -11.49
N ALA A 488 40.94 10.61 -12.24
CA ALA A 488 40.70 9.19 -12.50
C ALA A 488 40.87 8.36 -11.21
N GLY A 489 39.82 8.31 -10.41
CA GLY A 489 39.73 7.37 -9.31
C GLY A 489 38.59 7.71 -8.36
N VAL A 490 37.43 7.10 -8.57
CA VAL A 490 36.63 6.35 -7.57
C VAL A 490 35.34 5.85 -8.24
N SER A 491 35.29 4.55 -8.49
CA SER A 491 34.13 3.65 -8.30
C SER A 491 32.72 4.22 -8.48
N ASP A 492 32.21 4.16 -9.71
CA ASP A 492 30.76 4.12 -9.97
C ASP A 492 30.19 2.78 -9.47
N THR A 493 29.84 2.73 -8.19
CA THR A 493 28.85 1.78 -7.68
C THR A 493 27.95 2.50 -6.69
N VAL A 494 26.92 3.16 -7.22
CA VAL A 494 25.72 3.46 -6.43
C VAL A 494 25.08 2.10 -6.09
N PRO A 495 24.84 1.77 -4.81
CA PRO A 495 24.14 0.54 -4.48
C PRO A 495 22.72 0.62 -5.04
N ALA A 496 22.42 -0.30 -5.94
CA ALA A 496 21.07 -0.65 -6.27
C ALA A 496 20.35 -1.12 -4.98
N ASN A 497 19.11 -0.68 -4.82
CA ASN A 497 18.08 -1.32 -3.99
C ASN A 497 18.16 -1.04 -2.48
N ALA A 498 17.53 0.06 -2.04
CA ALA A 498 16.99 0.14 -0.69
C ALA A 498 15.60 0.81 -0.72
N LEU A 499 14.57 -0.01 -0.69
CA LEU A 499 13.23 0.39 -0.25
C LEU A 499 13.33 0.72 1.24
N GLN A 500 13.14 1.98 1.63
CA GLN A 500 12.99 2.37 3.04
C GLN A 500 11.60 2.92 3.28
N LEU A 501 10.93 2.36 4.29
CA LEU A 501 9.73 2.90 4.87
C LEU A 501 10.15 4.05 5.79
N HIS A 502 9.71 5.28 5.53
CA HIS A 502 9.92 6.39 6.45
C HIS A 502 8.76 6.42 7.47
N GLU A 503 9.06 6.70 8.74
CA GLU A 503 8.08 6.79 9.84
C GLU A 503 6.99 7.87 9.62
N THR A 504 7.12 8.70 8.58
CA THR A 504 6.17 9.76 8.24
C THR A 504 5.02 9.32 7.31
N GLY A 505 4.88 8.03 7.00
CA GLY A 505 3.66 7.48 6.40
C GLY A 505 3.47 7.69 4.89
N TYR A 506 4.51 8.07 4.14
CA TYR A 506 4.44 8.15 2.68
C TYR A 506 5.00 6.90 2.00
N LEU A 507 4.24 6.38 1.03
CA LEU A 507 4.57 5.17 0.26
C LEU A 507 5.36 5.57 -1.00
N LEU A 508 6.55 4.99 -1.17
CA LEU A 508 7.44 5.24 -2.31
C LEU A 508 7.09 4.27 -3.45
N LEU A 509 6.49 4.78 -4.52
CA LEU A 509 6.30 4.04 -5.78
C LEU A 509 7.08 4.78 -6.87
N ARG A 510 8.21 4.19 -7.31
CA ARG A 510 8.91 4.68 -8.50
C ARG A 510 8.13 4.27 -9.74
N SER A 511 7.86 5.21 -10.64
CA SER A 511 7.35 4.92 -11.98
C SER A 511 8.45 4.34 -12.85
N PHE A 512 8.09 3.35 -13.68
CA PHE A 512 8.95 2.81 -14.73
C PHE A 512 9.27 3.91 -15.75
N GLN A 513 10.55 4.05 -16.10
CA GLN A 513 10.99 4.85 -17.24
C GLN A 513 10.56 4.16 -18.54
N SER A 514 9.97 4.94 -19.45
CA SER A 514 10.19 4.81 -20.89
C SER A 514 10.80 6.11 -21.38
#